data_AF-A0A377AWL5-F1
#
_entry.id   AF-A0A377AWL5-F1
#
_cell.length_a   1.000
_cell.length_b   1.000
_cell.length_c   1.000
_cell.angle_alpha   90.00
_cell.angle_beta   90.00
_cell.angle_gamma   90.00
#
_symmetry.space_group_name_H-M   'P 1'
#
loop_
_entity.id
_entity.type
_entity.pdbx_description
1 polymer ?
#
loop_
_entity_poly.entity_id
_entity_poly.type
_entity_poly.pdbx_seq_one_letter_code
_entity_poly.pdbx_strand_id
1 'polypeptide(L)' 'MPLLMMRASMEAQQRFAPEKRPYLISRSGCAGMQRYVQTWSGDNRTSWDTLRYNTRMGLG' A
#
# COMPACT_ATOMS: atom_id res chain seq x y z
N MET A 1 3.13 -12.52 8.32
CA MET A 1 4.20 -12.31 7.33
C MET A 1 4.10 -11.03 6.49
N PRO A 2 2.93 -10.48 6.08
CA PRO A 2 2.87 -9.31 5.18
C PRO A 2 3.61 -8.07 5.71
N LEU A 3 3.56 -7.83 7.02
CA LEU A 3 4.22 -6.69 7.67
C LEU A 3 5.75 -6.72 7.55
N LEU A 4 6.37 -7.90 7.46
CA LEU A 4 7.84 -8.00 7.42
C LEU A 4 8.39 -7.44 6.10
N MET A 5 7.73 -7.74 4.98
CA MET A 5 8.11 -7.21 3.68
C MET A 5 8.01 -5.68 3.67
N MET A 6 6.89 -5.14 4.14
CA MET A 6 6.65 -3.69 4.20
C MET A 6 7.70 -2.97 5.03
N ARG A 7 7.98 -3.50 6.23
CA ARG A 7 8.97 -2.93 7.14
C ARG A 7 10.37 -2.98 6.52
N ALA A 8 10.78 -4.13 5.97
CA ALA A 8 12.08 -4.27 5.33
C ALA A 8 12.24 -3.29 4.15
N SER A 9 11.20 -3.11 3.34
CA SER A 9 11.21 -2.15 2.23
C SER A 9 11.30 -0.70 2.71
N MET A 10 10.59 -0.33 3.78
CA MET A 10 10.67 1.01 4.38
C MET A 10 12.09 1.30 4.89
N GLU A 11 12.67 0.36 5.65
CA GLU A 11 14.01 0.50 6.20
C GLU A 11 15.06 0.60 5.08
N ALA A 12 14.89 -0.15 3.98
CA ALA A 12 15.76 -0.06 2.82
C ALA A 12 15.70 1.31 2.14
N GLN A 13 14.50 1.87 1.94
CA GLN A 13 14.31 3.21 1.38
C GLN A 13 14.94 4.30 2.27
N GLN A 14 14.72 4.22 3.59
CA GLN A 14 15.31 5.17 4.56
C GLN A 14 16.84 5.14 4.55
N ARG A 15 17.44 3.94 4.42
CA ARG A 15 18.91 3.82 4.30
C ARG A 15 19.43 4.36 2.98
N PHE A 16 18.69 4.20 1.89
CA PHE A 16 19.10 4.65 0.56
C PHE A 16 19.04 6.18 0.41
N ALA A 17 17.99 6.83 0.92
CA ALA A 17 17.80 8.28 0.83
C ALA A 17 17.34 8.87 2.17
N PRO A 18 18.24 9.05 3.16
CA PRO A 18 17.87 9.44 4.53
C PRO A 18 17.16 10.79 4.65
N GLU A 19 17.45 11.73 3.76
CA GLU A 19 16.86 13.07 3.76
C GLU A 19 15.51 13.15 3.02
N LYS A 20 15.09 12.07 2.37
CA LYS A 20 13.82 12.02 1.64
C LYS A 20 12.79 11.23 2.42
N ARG A 21 11.55 11.74 2.46
CA ARG A 21 10.43 10.98 3.01
C ARG A 21 10.19 9.74 2.13
N PRO A 22 10.25 8.51 2.68
CA PRO A 22 10.03 7.32 1.91
C PRO A 22 8.55 7.22 1.48
N TYR A 23 8.32 6.82 0.23
CA TYR A 23 7.00 6.53 -0.30
C TYR A 23 6.95 5.06 -0.72
N LEU A 24 5.99 4.31 -0.16
CA LEU A 24 5.82 2.89 -0.42
C LEU A 24 4.34 2.56 -0.58
N ILE A 25 4.08 1.63 -1.48
CA ILE A 25 2.76 1.06 -1.72
C ILE A 25 2.87 -0.47 -1.67
N SER A 26 1.87 -1.14 -1.10
CA SER A 26 1.79 -2.60 -1.09
C SER A 26 0.38 -3.07 -1.41
N ARG A 27 0.28 -4.20 -2.13
CA ARG A 27 -1.01 -4.77 -2.55
C ARG A 27 -1.75 -5.49 -1.43
N SER A 28 -1.01 -6.07 -0.50
CA SER A 28 -1.54 -6.96 0.54
C SER A 28 -1.01 -6.54 1.90
N GLY A 29 -1.82 -6.60 2.94
CA GLY A 29 -1.38 -6.28 4.29
C GLY A 29 -2.29 -6.85 5.36
N CYS A 30 -1.99 -6.47 6.61
CA CYS A 30 -2.83 -6.74 7.76
C CYS A 30 -2.82 -5.50 8.68
N ALA A 31 -3.57 -5.58 9.79
CA ALA A 31 -3.69 -4.48 10.74
C ALA A 31 -2.31 -3.93 11.13
N GLY A 32 -2.14 -2.60 11.02
CA GLY A 32 -0.87 -1.91 11.29
C GLY A 32 -0.03 -1.62 10.04
N MET A 33 -0.40 -2.10 8.85
CA MET A 33 0.33 -1.83 7.60
C MET A 33 0.48 -0.34 7.28
N GLN A 34 -0.49 0.49 7.69
CA GLN A 34 -0.52 1.94 7.45
C GLN A 34 0.66 2.69 8.09
N ARG A 35 1.39 2.04 9.00
CA ARG A 35 2.63 2.58 9.58
C ARG A 35 3.79 2.56 8.57
N TYR A 36 3.73 1.68 7.56
CA TYR A 36 4.84 1.39 6.65
C TYR A 36 4.54 1.78 5.20
N VAL A 37 3.31 1.54 4.74
CA VAL A 37 2.94 1.64 3.32
C VAL A 37 1.51 2.17 3.15
N GLN A 38 1.22 2.69 1.96
CA GLN A 38 -0.14 2.86 1.46
C GLN A 38 -0.60 1.60 0.70
N THR A 39 -1.88 1.51 0.39
CA THR A 39 -2.45 0.43 -0.43
C THR A 39 -3.27 1.00 -1.58
N TRP A 40 -3.59 0.17 -2.56
CA TRP A 40 -4.61 0.43 -3.57
C TRP A 40 -5.63 -0.72 -3.58
N SER A 41 -6.72 -0.55 -4.34
CA SER A 41 -7.82 -1.54 -4.40
C SER A 41 -7.50 -2.84 -5.15
N GLY A 42 -6.26 -3.01 -5.61
CA GLY A 42 -5.84 -4.17 -6.38
C GLY A 42 -6.08 -4.04 -7.89
N ASP A 43 -6.03 -5.18 -8.57
CA ASP A 43 -6.13 -5.27 -10.02
C ASP A 43 -7.59 -5.08 -10.44
N ASN A 44 -7.87 -4.09 -11.27
CA ASN A 44 -9.22 -3.70 -11.68
C ASN A 44 -9.45 -3.95 -13.18
N ARG A 45 -10.71 -3.77 -13.62
CA ARG A 45 -11.09 -3.78 -15.04
C ARG A 45 -11.78 -2.47 -15.40
N THR A 46 -11.58 -2.01 -16.62
CA THR A 46 -12.29 -0.85 -17.19
C THR A 46 -13.77 -1.18 -17.40
N SER A 47 -14.56 -1.06 -16.32
CA SER A 47 -15.99 -1.37 -16.31
C SER A 47 -16.71 -0.63 -15.18
N TRP A 48 -18.00 -0.35 -15.38
CA TRP A 48 -18.84 0.32 -14.39
C TRP A 48 -19.00 -0.50 -13.10
N ASP A 49 -19.05 -1.84 -13.21
CA ASP A 49 -19.13 -2.73 -12.06
C ASP A 49 -17.91 -2.57 -11.15
N THR A 50 -16.70 -2.60 -11.72
CA THR A 50 -15.48 -2.42 -10.93
C THR A 50 -15.41 -1.02 -10.31
N LEU A 51 -15.84 0.03 -11.03
CA LEU A 51 -15.85 1.40 -10.49
C LEU A 51 -16.80 1.52 -9.30
N ARG A 52 -18.00 0.92 -9.37
CA ARG A 52 -19.00 0.92 -8.30
C ARG A 52 -18.43 0.35 -6.99
N TYR A 53 -17.62 -0.70 -7.06
CA TYR A 53 -17.01 -1.31 -5.87
C TYR A 53 -15.76 -0.57 -5.40
N ASN A 54 -14.96 0.00 -6.31
CA ASN A 54 -13.74 0.74 -5.96
C ASN A 54 -14.03 1.93 -5.02
N THR A 55 -15.13 2.67 -5.22
CA THR A 55 -15.50 3.78 -4.33
C THR A 55 -15.72 3.31 -2.89
N ARG A 56 -16.36 2.15 -2.70
CA ARG A 56 -16.57 1.60 -1.36
C ARG A 56 -15.27 1.08 -0.73
N MET A 57 -14.42 0.44 -1.53
CA MET A 57 -13.12 -0.06 -1.08
C MET A 57 -12.19 1.07 -0.63
N GLY A 58 -12.20 2.22 -1.30
CA GLY A 58 -11.35 3.37 -0.94
C GLY A 58 -11.80 4.16 0.29
N LEU A 59 -13.05 3.97 0.74
CA LEU A 59 -13.57 4.55 1.98
C LEU A 59 -13.24 3.71 3.23
N GLY A 60 -12.89 2.44 3.02
CA GLY A 60 -12.56 1.48 4.10
C GLY A 60 -11.12 1.57 4.58
#